data_AF-A0A969GI70-F1
#
_entry.id   AF-A0A969GI70-F1
#
_cell.length_a   1.000
_cell.length_b   1.000
_cell.length_c   1.000
_cell.angle_alpha   90.00
_cell.angle_beta   90.00
_cell.angle_gamma   90.00
#
_symmetry.space_group_name_H-M   'P 1'
#
loop_
_entity.id
_entity.type
_entity.pdbx_description
1 polymer ?
#
loop_
_entity_poly.entity_id
_entity_poly.type
_entity_poly.pdbx_seq_one_letter_code
_entity_poly.pdbx_strand_id
1 'polypeptide(L)'
;MELGSVFLILAVLVIAGIYLYAPFTERARQVNINESHEISTLKAERDRVINSLQELDFDFKLGKIPAEDYPDQRTNLLQKGAEILRQLDEIEPAYSSKNAESRIENAAASKRADASSSKSQIDNDEMEAMIAARRGQKQIKSAGFCPKCGKPVLVTDKFCPSCGKSLN
;
A
#
# COMPACT_ATOMS: atom_id res chain seq x y z
N MET A 1 33.44 5.74 35.11
CA MET A 1 32.42 6.73 35.53
C MET A 1 32.01 7.65 34.37
N GLU A 2 32.95 8.12 33.54
CA GLU A 2 32.68 9.03 32.41
C GLU A 2 31.84 8.44 31.26
N LEU A 3 32.01 7.14 30.93
CA LEU A 3 31.25 6.55 29.82
C LEU A 3 29.73 6.54 30.08
N GLY A 4 29.32 6.28 31.32
CA GLY A 4 27.91 6.19 31.69
C GLY A 4 27.16 7.53 31.58
N SER A 5 27.81 8.63 31.97
CA SER A 5 27.23 9.97 31.85
C SER A 5 27.10 10.41 30.40
N VAL A 6 28.09 10.10 29.55
CA VAL A 6 28.05 10.37 28.11
C VAL A 6 26.87 9.66 27.44
N PHE A 7 26.65 8.37 27.74
CA PHE A 7 25.50 7.64 27.20
C PHE A 7 24.16 8.21 27.67
N LEU A 8 24.07 8.65 28.93
CA LEU A 8 22.84 9.24 29.46
C LEU A 8 22.48 10.57 28.77
N ILE A 9 23.48 11.44 28.58
CA ILE A 9 23.31 12.72 27.88
C ILE A 9 22.89 12.49 26.42
N LEU A 10 23.51 11.52 25.75
CA LEU A 10 23.18 11.16 24.36
C LEU A 10 21.74 10.64 24.26
N ALA A 11 21.31 9.76 25.18
CA ALA A 11 19.95 9.24 25.20
C ALA A 11 18.90 10.36 25.39
N VAL A 12 19.14 11.29 26.30
CA VAL A 12 18.26 12.45 26.53
C VAL A 12 18.21 13.36 25.29
N LEU A 13 19.36 13.61 24.65
CA LEU A 13 19.41 14.40 23.41
C LEU A 13 18.65 13.76 22.27
N VAL A 14 18.71 12.43 22.12
CA VAL A 14 17.94 11.70 21.09
C VAL A 14 16.44 11.82 21.35
N ILE A 15 16.01 11.61 22.60
CA ILE A 15 14.58 11.74 22.96
C ILE A 15 14.08 13.17 22.73
N ALA A 16 14.85 14.17 23.18
CA ALA A 16 14.53 15.58 22.95
C ALA A 16 14.51 15.92 21.45
N GLY A 17 15.47 15.41 20.68
CA GLY A 17 15.52 15.56 19.23
C GLY A 17 14.29 14.97 18.53
N ILE A 18 13.85 13.76 18.92
CA ILE A 18 12.63 13.14 18.40
C ILE A 18 11.41 14.00 18.74
N TYR A 19 11.31 14.50 19.97
CA TYR A 19 10.18 15.30 20.41
C TYR A 19 10.11 16.66 19.69
N LEU A 20 11.26 17.28 19.42
CA LEU A 20 11.36 18.53 18.65
C LEU A 20 11.12 18.32 17.14
N TYR A 21 11.38 17.11 16.61
CA TYR A 21 11.15 16.78 15.21
C TYR A 21 9.72 16.30 14.90
N ALA A 22 9.00 15.78 15.89
CA ALA A 22 7.59 15.38 15.79
C ALA A 22 6.65 16.45 15.20
N PRO A 23 6.67 17.74 15.61
CA PRO A 23 5.76 18.75 15.03
C PRO A 23 6.02 19.03 13.55
N PHE A 24 7.22 18.73 13.05
CA PHE A 24 7.56 18.93 11.64
C PHE A 24 6.98 17.82 10.75
N THR A 25 6.85 16.60 11.27
CA THR A 25 6.23 15.47 10.56
C THR A 25 4.71 15.47 10.68
N GLU A 26 4.14 16.02 11.76
CA GLU A 26 2.69 16.19 11.94
C GLU A 26 2.05 17.16 10.94
N ARG A 27 2.77 18.18 10.47
CA ARG A 27 2.26 19.12 9.44
C ARG A 27 1.88 18.42 8.14
N ALA A 28 2.66 17.43 7.70
CA ALA A 28 2.34 16.63 6.52
C ALA A 28 1.05 15.81 6.72
N ARG A 29 0.78 15.36 7.96
CA ARG A 29 -0.45 14.63 8.29
C ARG A 29 -1.68 15.54 8.34
N GLN A 30 -1.56 16.77 8.87
CA GLN A 30 -2.68 17.72 8.93
C GLN A 30 -3.17 18.16 7.53
N VAL A 31 -2.26 18.39 6.57
CA VAL A 31 -2.65 18.76 5.19
C VAL A 31 -3.48 17.65 4.55
N ASN A 32 -3.09 16.38 4.71
CA ASN A 32 -3.85 15.25 4.18
C ASN A 32 -5.26 15.13 4.79
N ILE A 33 -5.42 15.44 6.08
CA ILE A 33 -6.73 15.41 6.76
C ILE A 33 -7.64 16.52 6.21
N ASN A 34 -7.12 17.73 6.02
CA ASN A 34 -7.91 18.84 5.46
C ASN A 34 -8.37 18.54 4.02
N GLU A 35 -7.49 18.03 3.16
CA GLU A 35 -7.79 17.63 1.77
C GLU A 35 -8.86 16.51 1.75
N SER A 36 -8.81 15.56 2.70
CA SER A 36 -9.85 14.52 2.84
C SER A 36 -11.22 15.06 3.22
N HIS A 37 -11.24 16.09 4.08
CA HIS A 37 -12.48 16.74 4.51
C HIS A 37 -13.11 17.51 3.34
N GLU A 38 -12.32 18.25 2.57
CA GLU A 38 -12.79 19.02 1.40
C GLU A 38 -13.43 18.12 0.32
N ILE A 39 -12.81 16.98 0.02
CA ILE A 39 -13.38 16.00 -0.92
C ILE A 39 -14.68 15.41 -0.38
N SER A 40 -14.73 15.13 0.93
CA SER A 40 -15.91 14.56 1.57
C SER A 40 -17.07 15.56 1.55
N THR A 41 -16.81 16.85 1.76
CA THR A 41 -17.82 17.91 1.67
C THR A 41 -18.32 18.06 0.23
N LEU A 42 -17.43 18.09 -0.76
CA LEU A 42 -17.80 18.16 -2.17
C LEU A 42 -18.65 16.96 -2.61
N LYS A 43 -18.33 15.75 -2.14
CA LYS A 43 -19.13 14.54 -2.40
C LYS A 43 -20.55 14.65 -1.83
N ALA A 44 -20.68 15.20 -0.62
CA ALA A 44 -21.99 15.42 0.01
C ALA A 44 -22.81 16.48 -0.73
N GLU A 45 -22.18 17.54 -1.22
CA GLU A 45 -22.84 18.55 -2.05
C GLU A 45 -23.34 17.97 -3.37
N ARG A 46 -22.54 17.12 -4.02
CA ARG A 46 -22.94 16.39 -5.22
C ARG A 46 -24.16 15.52 -4.97
N ASP A 47 -24.18 14.74 -3.90
CA ASP A 47 -25.34 13.91 -3.54
C ASP A 47 -26.58 14.76 -3.25
N ARG A 48 -26.40 15.94 -2.62
CA ARG A 48 -27.48 16.89 -2.38
C ARG A 48 -28.09 17.41 -3.69
N VAL A 49 -27.26 17.81 -4.66
CA VAL A 49 -27.74 18.31 -5.96
C VAL A 49 -28.44 17.21 -6.75
N ILE A 50 -27.94 15.96 -6.71
CA ILE A 50 -28.60 14.82 -7.35
C ILE A 50 -29.99 14.59 -6.76
N ASN A 51 -30.10 14.60 -5.43
CA ASN A 51 -31.40 14.44 -4.75
C ASN A 51 -32.36 15.57 -5.13
N SER A 52 -31.88 16.83 -5.19
CA SER A 52 -32.71 17.96 -5.61
C SER A 52 -33.17 17.86 -7.07
N LEU A 53 -32.33 17.38 -7.99
CA LEU A 53 -32.74 17.11 -9.37
C LEU A 53 -33.82 16.03 -9.44
N GLN A 54 -33.64 14.94 -8.68
CA GLN A 54 -34.59 13.85 -8.64
C GLN A 54 -35.94 14.30 -8.07
N GLU A 55 -35.94 15.11 -7.02
CA GLU A 55 -37.16 15.70 -6.43
C GLU A 55 -37.87 16.63 -7.42
N LEU A 56 -37.12 17.50 -8.10
CA LEU A 56 -37.67 18.38 -9.15
C LEU A 56 -38.34 17.57 -10.27
N ASP A 57 -37.68 16.52 -10.75
CA ASP A 57 -38.22 15.63 -11.78
C ASP A 57 -39.49 14.90 -11.32
N PHE A 58 -39.57 14.53 -10.04
CA PHE A 58 -40.77 13.92 -9.47
C PHE A 58 -41.91 14.92 -9.36
N ASP A 59 -41.64 16.13 -8.87
CA ASP A 59 -42.67 17.15 -8.70
C ASP A 59 -43.25 17.61 -10.05
N PHE A 60 -42.42 17.69 -11.10
CA PHE A 60 -42.89 17.91 -12.47
C PHE A 60 -43.77 16.76 -12.97
N LYS A 61 -43.34 15.50 -12.78
CA LYS A 61 -44.14 14.31 -13.17
C LYS A 61 -45.48 14.22 -12.42
N LEU A 62 -45.51 14.70 -11.18
CA LEU A 62 -46.71 14.79 -10.36
C LEU A 62 -47.60 15.99 -10.71
N GLY A 63 -47.17 16.85 -11.63
CA GLY A 63 -47.90 18.05 -12.05
C GLY A 63 -47.93 19.17 -11.02
N LYS A 64 -47.05 19.13 -10.01
CA LYS A 64 -46.93 20.22 -9.01
C LYS A 64 -46.21 21.44 -9.57
N ILE A 65 -45.38 21.24 -10.60
CA ILE A 65 -44.55 22.29 -11.21
C ILE A 65 -45.03 22.53 -12.64
N PRO A 66 -45.31 23.78 -13.03
CA PRO A 66 -45.63 24.15 -14.41
C PRO A 66 -44.51 23.82 -15.40
N ALA A 67 -44.86 23.49 -16.64
CA ALA A 67 -43.89 23.17 -17.70
C ALA A 67 -43.02 24.36 -18.12
N GLU A 68 -43.44 25.58 -17.80
CA GLU A 68 -42.71 26.83 -18.02
C GLU A 68 -41.55 27.04 -17.04
N ASP A 69 -41.70 26.65 -15.77
CA ASP A 69 -40.67 26.85 -14.72
C ASP A 69 -39.66 25.69 -14.62
N TYR A 70 -40.06 24.48 -15.01
CA TYR A 70 -39.23 23.28 -14.95
C TYR A 70 -37.87 23.38 -15.69
N PRO A 71 -37.79 23.83 -16.96
CA PRO A 71 -36.52 23.81 -17.71
C PRO A 71 -35.47 24.76 -17.09
N ASP A 72 -35.88 25.91 -16.59
CA ASP A 72 -34.97 26.88 -15.99
C ASP A 72 -34.41 26.38 -14.65
N GLN A 73 -35.27 25.79 -13.80
CA GLN A 73 -34.81 25.21 -12.53
C GLN A 73 -33.89 24.01 -12.75
N ARG A 74 -34.19 23.17 -13.74
CA ARG A 74 -33.37 21.99 -14.08
C ARG A 74 -32.00 22.39 -14.61
N THR A 75 -31.93 23.37 -15.50
CA THR A 75 -30.64 23.84 -16.04
C THR A 75 -29.76 24.45 -14.96
N ASN A 76 -30.34 25.21 -14.02
CA ASN A 76 -29.58 25.77 -12.89
C ASN A 76 -28.97 24.67 -12.00
N LEU A 77 -29.75 23.64 -11.65
CA LEU A 77 -29.26 22.51 -10.86
C LEU A 77 -28.22 21.67 -11.60
N LEU A 78 -28.40 21.45 -12.91
CA LEU A 78 -27.42 20.76 -13.75
C LEU A 78 -26.10 21.53 -13.83
N GLN A 79 -26.16 22.86 -13.97
CA GLN A 79 -24.96 23.70 -13.98
C GLN A 79 -24.21 23.64 -12.64
N LYS A 80 -24.94 23.69 -11.51
CA LYS A 80 -24.35 23.51 -10.18
C LYS A 80 -23.70 22.14 -10.02
N GLY A 81 -24.38 21.07 -10.45
CA GLY A 81 -23.83 19.71 -10.42
C GLY A 81 -22.57 19.56 -11.27
N ALA A 82 -22.54 20.17 -12.47
CA ALA A 82 -21.38 20.15 -13.34
C ALA A 82 -20.17 20.88 -12.73
N GLU A 83 -20.37 22.01 -12.07
CA GLU A 83 -19.29 22.74 -11.39
C GLU A 83 -18.71 21.93 -10.21
N ILE A 84 -19.57 21.32 -9.39
CA ILE A 84 -19.11 20.46 -8.29
C ILE A 84 -18.31 19.26 -8.83
N LEU A 85 -18.80 18.60 -9.88
CA LEU A 85 -18.07 17.48 -10.51
C LEU A 85 -16.71 17.92 -11.06
N ARG A 86 -16.62 19.10 -11.67
CA ARG A 86 -15.36 19.66 -12.15
C ARG A 86 -14.35 19.86 -11.00
N GLN A 87 -14.81 20.34 -9.85
CA GLN A 87 -13.97 20.52 -8.66
C GLN A 87 -13.52 19.17 -8.08
N LEU A 88 -14.39 18.15 -8.10
CA LEU A 88 -14.01 16.79 -7.70
C LEU A 88 -12.95 16.19 -8.63
N ASP A 89 -13.11 16.32 -9.95
CA ASP A 89 -12.17 15.78 -10.94
C ASP A 89 -10.77 16.40 -10.80
N GLU A 90 -10.67 17.65 -10.35
CA GLU A 90 -9.38 18.33 -10.12
C GLU A 90 -8.65 17.77 -8.87
N ILE A 91 -9.38 17.36 -7.84
CA ILE A 91 -8.82 16.98 -6.53
C ILE A 91 -8.68 15.45 -6.36
N GLU A 92 -9.60 14.66 -6.94
CA GLU A 92 -9.63 13.20 -6.82
C GLU A 92 -8.33 12.47 -7.24
N PRO A 93 -7.64 12.81 -8.36
CA PRO A 93 -6.46 12.07 -8.78
C PRO A 93 -5.29 12.22 -7.80
N ALA A 94 -5.10 13.43 -7.25
CA ALA A 94 -4.05 13.70 -6.26
C ALA A 94 -4.30 12.98 -4.93
N TYR A 95 -5.56 12.92 -4.50
CA TYR A 95 -5.95 12.27 -3.25
C TYR A 95 -5.96 10.74 -3.35
N SER A 96 -6.41 10.19 -4.48
CA SER A 96 -6.46 8.73 -4.70
C SER A 96 -5.06 8.10 -4.72
N SER A 97 -4.09 8.75 -5.37
CA SER A 97 -2.68 8.31 -5.39
C SER A 97 -2.08 8.30 -3.97
N LYS A 98 -2.19 9.44 -3.26
CA LYS A 98 -1.68 9.59 -1.88
C LYS A 98 -2.25 8.55 -0.91
N ASN A 99 -3.55 8.25 -1.03
CA ASN A 99 -4.17 7.23 -0.17
C ASN A 99 -3.76 5.82 -0.55
N ALA A 100 -3.60 5.51 -1.83
CA ALA A 100 -3.11 4.21 -2.26
C ALA A 100 -1.68 3.97 -1.74
N GLU A 101 -0.80 4.96 -1.86
CA GLU A 101 0.57 4.93 -1.35
C GLU A 101 0.59 4.75 0.17
N SER A 102 -0.19 5.55 0.91
CA SER A 102 -0.30 5.46 2.37
C SER A 102 -0.83 4.09 2.84
N ARG A 103 -1.83 3.52 2.13
CA ARG A 103 -2.36 2.18 2.43
C ARG A 103 -1.32 1.09 2.17
N ILE A 104 -0.54 1.20 1.09
CA ILE A 104 0.53 0.26 0.76
C ILE A 104 1.64 0.36 1.82
N GLU A 105 2.01 1.56 2.24
CA GLU A 105 3.04 1.78 3.26
C GLU A 105 2.62 1.22 4.62
N ASN A 106 1.39 1.50 5.06
CA ASN A 106 0.86 0.92 6.31
C ASN A 106 0.78 -0.61 6.25
N ALA A 107 0.33 -1.17 5.13
CA ALA A 107 0.28 -2.63 4.95
C ALA A 107 1.69 -3.26 4.90
N ALA A 108 2.68 -2.54 4.37
CA ALA A 108 4.07 -2.98 4.39
C ALA A 108 4.66 -2.86 5.80
N ALA A 109 4.32 -1.82 6.55
CA ALA A 109 4.76 -1.62 7.93
C ALA A 109 4.20 -2.70 8.86
N SER A 110 2.90 -3.04 8.75
CA SER A 110 2.31 -4.13 9.54
C SER A 110 2.97 -5.47 9.24
N LYS A 111 3.17 -5.81 7.95
CA LYS A 111 3.88 -7.04 7.57
C LYS A 111 5.32 -7.09 8.07
N ARG A 112 6.03 -5.96 8.11
CA ARG A 112 7.38 -5.89 8.69
C ARG A 112 7.37 -6.08 10.20
N ALA A 113 6.38 -5.52 10.90
CA ALA A 113 6.20 -5.73 12.33
C ALA A 113 5.92 -7.21 12.64
N ASP A 114 5.03 -7.85 11.87
CA ASP A 114 4.70 -9.27 12.00
C ASP A 114 5.89 -10.19 11.63
N ALA A 115 6.68 -9.82 10.62
CA ALA A 115 7.91 -10.54 10.29
C ALA A 115 8.98 -10.40 11.37
N SER A 116 9.05 -9.25 12.06
CA SER A 116 9.98 -9.02 13.15
C SER A 116 9.64 -9.82 14.41
N SER A 117 8.33 -10.02 14.70
CA SER A 117 7.88 -10.86 15.80
C SER A 117 8.02 -12.36 15.49
N SER A 118 7.76 -12.78 14.24
CA SER A 118 7.95 -14.16 13.79
C SER A 118 9.42 -14.59 13.72
N LYS A 119 10.35 -13.68 13.37
CA LYS A 119 11.79 -13.98 13.33
C LYS A 119 12.40 -14.27 14.71
N SER A 120 11.73 -13.85 15.79
CA SER A 120 12.16 -14.17 17.16
C SER A 120 11.76 -15.57 17.62
N GLN A 121 10.89 -16.28 16.90
CA GLN A 121 10.41 -17.63 17.27
C GLN A 121 11.06 -18.77 16.48
N ILE A 122 11.80 -18.48 15.41
CA ILE A 122 12.56 -19.48 14.67
C ILE A 122 14.00 -19.39 15.17
N ASP A 123 14.37 -20.30 16.07
CA ASP A 123 15.76 -20.52 16.40
C ASP A 123 16.48 -20.96 15.13
N ASN A 124 17.45 -20.15 14.67
CA ASN A 124 18.13 -20.40 13.40
C ASN A 124 18.87 -21.74 13.42
N ASP A 125 19.29 -22.18 14.62
CA ASP A 125 20.01 -23.43 14.81
C ASP A 125 19.10 -24.65 14.59
N GLU A 126 17.82 -24.59 15.02
CA GLU A 126 16.84 -25.65 14.79
C GLU A 126 16.47 -25.78 13.30
N MET A 127 16.35 -24.64 12.62
CA MET A 127 16.09 -24.60 11.18
C MET A 127 17.26 -25.13 10.35
N GLU A 128 18.50 -24.76 10.70
CA GLU A 128 19.70 -25.31 10.06
C GLU A 128 19.83 -26.82 10.31
N ALA A 129 19.52 -27.30 11.51
CA ALA A 129 19.50 -28.72 11.83
C ALA A 129 18.45 -29.49 10.99
N MET A 130 17.24 -28.95 10.82
CA MET A 130 16.21 -29.55 9.97
C MET A 130 16.62 -29.59 8.49
N ILE A 131 17.27 -28.54 7.98
CA ILE A 131 17.79 -28.49 6.60
C ILE A 131 18.93 -29.49 6.42
N ALA A 132 19.85 -29.59 7.38
CA ALA A 132 20.95 -30.55 7.37
C ALA A 132 20.44 -32.01 7.39
N ALA A 133 19.43 -32.30 8.23
CA ALA A 133 18.78 -33.60 8.27
C ALA A 133 18.13 -33.97 6.92
N ARG A 134 17.42 -33.03 6.29
CA ARG A 134 16.85 -33.22 4.94
C ARG A 134 17.93 -33.43 3.88
N ARG A 135 19.04 -32.71 3.95
CA ARG A 135 20.18 -32.89 3.03
C ARG A 135 20.86 -34.25 3.22
N GLY A 136 21.00 -34.72 4.46
CA GLY A 136 21.56 -36.05 4.76
C GLY A 136 20.68 -37.21 4.29
N GLN A 137 19.36 -37.04 4.31
CA GLN A 137 18.41 -38.03 3.76
C GLN A 137 18.45 -38.10 2.23
N LYS A 138 18.76 -36.99 1.55
CA LYS A 138 18.91 -36.92 0.11
C LYS A 138 20.36 -37.26 -0.27
N GLN A 139 20.68 -38.55 -0.32
CA GLN A 139 21.99 -39.04 -0.79
C GLN A 139 22.18 -38.71 -2.28
N ILE A 140 22.74 -37.53 -2.54
CA ILE A 140 23.09 -37.04 -3.88
C ILE A 140 24.33 -37.83 -4.35
N LYS A 141 24.10 -38.92 -5.08
CA LYS A 141 25.18 -39.72 -5.67
C LYS A 141 25.72 -39.02 -6.92
N SER A 142 27.04 -38.84 -6.98
CA SER A 142 27.73 -38.34 -8.17
C SER A 142 27.74 -39.42 -9.26
N ALA A 143 27.38 -39.04 -10.49
CA ALA A 143 27.41 -39.92 -11.67
C ALA A 143 28.72 -39.81 -12.46
N GLY A 144 29.73 -39.14 -11.90
CA GLY A 144 30.99 -38.85 -12.58
C GLY A 144 30.96 -37.48 -13.29
N PHE A 145 31.61 -37.40 -14.45
CA PHE A 145 31.83 -36.16 -15.20
C PHE A 145 31.14 -36.19 -16.57
N CYS A 146 30.62 -35.03 -17.01
CA CYS A 146 30.00 -34.89 -18.32
C CYS A 146 31.02 -35.13 -19.45
N PRO A 147 30.72 -35.97 -20.45
CA PRO A 147 31.65 -36.29 -21.54
C PRO A 147 31.95 -35.13 -22.48
N LYS A 148 31.13 -34.06 -22.48
CA LYS A 148 31.33 -32.89 -23.36
C LYS A 148 32.12 -31.75 -22.72
N CYS A 149 31.90 -31.50 -21.43
CA CYS A 149 32.50 -30.34 -20.76
C CYS A 149 33.36 -30.70 -19.54
N GLY A 150 33.45 -31.98 -19.18
CA GLY A 150 34.28 -32.47 -18.08
C GLY A 150 33.83 -32.04 -16.68
N LYS A 151 32.68 -31.40 -16.52
CA LYS A 151 32.17 -30.95 -15.21
C LYS A 151 31.39 -32.06 -14.49
N PRO A 152 31.41 -32.11 -13.14
CA PRO A 152 30.74 -33.17 -12.40
C PRO A 152 29.22 -33.11 -12.58
N VAL A 153 28.60 -34.28 -12.66
CA VAL A 153 27.15 -34.45 -12.88
C VAL A 153 26.57 -35.45 -11.87
N LEU A 154 25.29 -35.32 -11.56
CA LEU A 154 24.61 -36.16 -10.58
C LEU A 154 23.87 -37.30 -11.27
N VAL A 155 23.64 -38.41 -10.56
CA VAL A 155 22.89 -39.58 -11.09
C VAL A 155 21.45 -39.21 -11.45
N THR A 156 20.90 -38.17 -10.84
CA THR A 156 19.55 -37.69 -11.12
C THR A 156 19.47 -36.73 -12.32
N ASP A 157 20.61 -36.27 -12.85
CA ASP A 157 20.65 -35.25 -13.89
C ASP A 157 20.45 -35.87 -15.27
N LYS A 158 19.31 -35.60 -15.93
CA LYS A 158 19.08 -35.99 -17.34
C LYS A 158 19.88 -35.14 -18.33
N PHE A 159 20.32 -33.95 -17.89
CA PHE A 159 21.09 -33.00 -18.69
C PHE A 159 22.20 -32.41 -17.82
N CYS A 160 23.37 -32.15 -18.42
CA CYS A 160 24.48 -31.51 -17.73
C CYS A 160 24.09 -30.06 -17.35
N PRO A 161 24.09 -29.69 -16.06
CA PRO A 161 23.67 -28.36 -15.61
C PRO A 161 24.61 -27.24 -16.08
N SER A 162 25.81 -27.57 -16.55
CA SER A 162 26.79 -26.58 -17.01
C SER A 162 26.87 -26.40 -18.52
N CYS A 163 26.47 -27.39 -19.33
CA CYS A 163 26.59 -27.30 -20.79
C CYS A 163 25.32 -27.74 -21.55
N GLY A 164 24.26 -28.12 -20.83
CA GLY A 164 22.96 -28.50 -21.37
C GLY A 164 22.92 -29.82 -22.15
N LYS A 165 24.04 -30.55 -22.28
CA LYS A 165 24.06 -31.83 -22.99
C LYS A 165 23.28 -32.89 -22.22
N SER A 166 22.40 -33.63 -22.90
CA SER A 166 21.72 -34.81 -22.36
C SER A 166 22.73 -35.88 -21.92
N LEU A 167 22.49 -36.45 -20.74
CA LEU A 167 23.31 -37.48 -20.11
C LEU A 167 22.61 -38.86 -20.10
N ASN A 168 21.46 -38.96 -20.78
CA ASN A 168 20.77 -40.23 -21.05
C ASN A 168 21.62 -41.15 -21.93
#